data_AF-A0A438HR03-F1
#
_entry.id   AF-A0A438HR03-F1
#
_cell.length_a   1.000
_cell.length_b   1.000
_cell.length_c   1.000
_cell.angle_alpha   90.00
_cell.angle_beta   90.00
_cell.angle_gamma   90.00
#
_symmetry.space_group_name_H-M   'P 1'
#
loop_
_entity.id
_entity.type
_entity.pdbx_description
1 polymer ?
#
loop_
_entity_poly.entity_id
_entity_poly.type
_entity_poly.pdbx_seq_one_letter_code
_entity_poly.pdbx_strand_id
1 'polypeptide(L)'
;MLQTQIEGKKNERKGLVDIFDKLEAGQLKEGSSLSYLVTQMHKNRQGAPRKRGGSLPGVKGRARFRTEESFYENPYPECICSSKKH
;
A
#
# COMPACT_ATOMS: atom_id res chain seq x y z
N MET A 1 -2.86 -15.62 -31.43
CA MET A 1 -2.12 -14.47 -30.89
C MET A 1 -2.85 -13.98 -29.66
N LEU A 2 -2.10 -13.71 -28.61
CA LEU A 2 -2.54 -13.36 -27.26
C LEU A 2 -3.30 -12.04 -27.25
N GLN A 3 -4.31 -11.93 -26.39
CA GLN A 3 -4.34 -11.05 -25.21
C GLN A 3 -5.80 -10.97 -24.71
N THR A 4 -6.22 -11.86 -23.80
CA THR A 4 -7.46 -11.64 -23.07
C THR A 4 -7.20 -10.62 -21.96
N GLN A 5 -7.56 -9.38 -22.27
CA GLN A 5 -7.64 -8.29 -21.31
C GLN A 5 -8.77 -8.55 -20.32
N ILE A 6 -8.44 -9.05 -19.12
CA ILE A 6 -9.33 -8.92 -17.96
C ILE A 6 -8.46 -8.65 -16.73
N GLU A 7 -8.01 -7.41 -16.59
CA GLU A 7 -7.60 -6.89 -15.27
C GLU A 7 -8.67 -5.92 -14.78
N GLY A 8 -9.88 -6.46 -14.59
CA GLY A 8 -10.81 -5.84 -13.65
C GLY A 8 -10.11 -5.79 -12.31
N LYS A 9 -10.03 -4.60 -11.70
CA LYS A 9 -9.38 -4.28 -10.43
C LYS A 9 -9.72 -5.31 -9.35
N LYS A 10 -9.00 -6.43 -9.33
CA LYS A 10 -9.25 -7.55 -8.41
C LYS A 10 -8.95 -6.99 -7.04
N ASN A 11 -9.88 -7.17 -6.11
CA ASN A 11 -9.67 -6.76 -4.72
C ASN A 11 -8.32 -7.34 -4.28
N GLU A 12 -7.38 -6.47 -3.95
CA GLU A 12 -5.98 -6.80 -3.69
C GLU A 12 -5.84 -7.85 -2.57
N ARG A 13 -6.81 -7.93 -1.64
CA ARG A 13 -6.87 -8.99 -0.63
C ARG A 13 -7.11 -10.36 -1.25
N LYS A 14 -8.03 -10.45 -2.22
CA LYS A 14 -8.31 -11.68 -2.98
C LYS A 14 -7.12 -12.06 -3.87
N GLY A 15 -6.44 -11.08 -4.46
CA GLY A 15 -5.23 -11.32 -5.24
C GLY A 15 -4.08 -11.93 -4.43
N LEU A 16 -3.95 -11.59 -3.14
CA LEU A 16 -2.89 -12.11 -2.28
C LEU A 16 -3.15 -13.59 -1.99
N VAL A 17 -4.41 -13.92 -1.68
CA VAL A 17 -4.85 -15.30 -1.48
C VAL A 17 -4.53 -16.13 -2.72
N ASP A 18 -4.90 -15.66 -3.91
CA ASP A 18 -4.62 -16.38 -5.16
C ASP A 18 -3.11 -16.61 -5.41
N ILE A 19 -2.25 -15.67 -4.98
CA ILE A 19 -0.79 -15.82 -5.10
C ILE A 19 -0.29 -16.92 -4.16
N PHE A 20 -0.81 -16.97 -2.93
CA PHE A 20 -0.44 -18.00 -1.96
C PHE A 20 -0.92 -19.37 -2.39
N ASP A 21 -2.14 -19.49 -2.93
CA ASP A 21 -2.67 -20.74 -3.47
C ASP A 21 -1.77 -21.27 -4.61
N LYS A 22 -1.26 -20.38 -5.48
CA LYS A 22 -0.33 -20.74 -6.56
C LYS A 22 1.05 -21.15 -6.06
N LEU A 23 1.49 -20.56 -4.95
CA LEU A 23 2.75 -20.90 -4.31
C LEU A 23 2.68 -22.29 -3.67
N GLU A 24 1.59 -22.58 -2.95
CA GLU A 24 1.31 -23.89 -2.37
C GLU A 24 1.16 -24.99 -3.44
N ALA A 25 0.50 -24.66 -4.55
CA ALA A 25 0.37 -25.56 -5.70
C ALA A 25 1.68 -25.76 -6.50
N GLY A 26 2.78 -25.10 -6.12
CA GLY A 26 4.07 -25.19 -6.83
C GLY A 26 4.10 -24.52 -8.21
N GLN A 27 3.06 -23.77 -8.57
CA GLN A 27 2.96 -23.02 -9.83
C GLN A 27 3.77 -21.73 -9.79
N LEU A 28 4.07 -21.25 -8.59
CA LEU A 28 4.92 -20.09 -8.34
C LEU A 28 6.04 -20.51 -7.39
N LYS A 29 7.27 -20.11 -7.71
CA LYS A 29 8.43 -20.31 -6.83
C LYS A 29 8.69 -19.06 -6.01
N GLU A 30 9.16 -19.24 -4.79
CA GLU A 30 9.67 -18.16 -3.96
C GLU A 30 10.84 -17.44 -4.66
N GLY A 31 10.95 -16.12 -4.43
CA GLY A 31 12.01 -15.29 -5.00
C GLY A 31 11.50 -14.00 -5.65
N SER A 32 12.21 -13.56 -6.69
CA SER A 32 11.99 -12.26 -7.33
C SER A 32 10.63 -12.15 -8.03
N SER A 33 10.12 -13.24 -8.60
CA SER A 33 8.81 -13.29 -9.28
C SER A 33 7.66 -13.03 -8.31
N LEU A 34 7.68 -13.67 -7.13
CA LEU A 34 6.70 -13.45 -6.06
C LEU A 34 6.74 -12.01 -5.55
N SER A 35 7.93 -11.51 -5.24
CA SER A 35 8.14 -10.14 -4.77
C SER A 35 7.61 -9.10 -5.77
N TYR A 36 7.86 -9.31 -7.06
CA TYR A 36 7.36 -8.45 -8.13
C TYR A 36 5.84 -8.42 -8.20
N LEU A 37 5.17 -9.58 -8.13
CA LEU A 37 3.70 -9.68 -8.17
C LEU A 37 3.06 -8.99 -6.96
N VAL A 38 3.59 -9.23 -5.77
CA VAL A 38 3.14 -8.59 -4.52
C VAL A 38 3.30 -7.07 -4.63
N THR A 39 4.45 -6.60 -5.11
CA THR A 39 4.74 -5.18 -5.34
C THR A 39 3.76 -4.53 -6.32
N GLN A 40 3.49 -5.18 -7.45
CA GLN A 40 2.55 -4.66 -8.45
C GLN A 40 1.13 -4.57 -7.93
N MET A 41 0.70 -5.54 -7.12
CA MET A 41 -0.65 -5.57 -6.59
C MET A 41 -0.95 -4.39 -5.67
N HIS A 42 0.02 -3.96 -4.88
CA HIS A 42 -0.17 -2.85 -3.96
C HIS A 42 0.52 -1.56 -4.42
N LYS A 43 0.98 -1.45 -5.67
CA LYS A 43 1.66 -0.26 -6.19
C LYS A 43 0.89 1.05 -6.03
N ASN A 44 -0.44 0.97 -5.97
CA ASN A 44 -1.35 2.10 -5.78
C ASN A 44 -1.96 2.12 -4.37
N ARG A 45 -1.51 1.23 -3.47
CA ARG A 45 -1.95 1.27 -2.09
C ARG A 45 -1.40 2.50 -1.44
N GLN A 46 -2.22 3.03 -0.57
CA GLN A 46 -1.86 4.06 0.34
C GLN A 46 -1.48 3.40 1.69
N GLY A 47 -0.19 3.07 1.95
CA GLY A 47 0.29 2.69 3.30
C GLY A 47 1.78 2.80 3.78
N ALA A 48 2.36 3.98 4.12
CA ALA A 48 3.79 4.13 4.53
C ALA A 48 3.91 5.12 5.68
N PRO A 49 4.91 4.94 6.57
CA PRO A 49 5.16 5.89 7.65
C PRO A 49 5.44 7.28 7.08
N ARG A 50 4.46 8.18 7.15
CA ARG A 50 4.67 9.60 6.89
C ARG A 50 4.70 10.38 8.19
N LYS A 51 5.37 11.53 8.18
CA LYS A 51 5.22 12.50 9.28
C LYS A 51 3.75 12.95 9.32
N ARG A 52 3.17 12.97 10.52
CA ARG A 52 1.83 13.54 10.75
C ARG A 52 1.83 15.01 10.37
N GLY A 53 0.74 15.48 9.77
CA GLY A 53 0.51 16.89 9.51
C GLY A 53 0.37 17.63 10.83
N GLY A 54 1.27 18.59 11.08
CA GLY A 54 1.15 19.50 12.21
C GLY A 54 -0.05 20.44 12.06
N SER A 55 -0.34 21.24 13.09
CA SER A 55 -1.36 22.27 13.01
C SER A 55 -1.09 23.29 11.91
N LEU A 56 -2.16 23.95 11.45
CA LEU A 56 -2.04 25.02 10.45
C LEU A 56 -1.07 26.12 10.91
N PRO A 57 -0.28 26.71 9.98
CA PRO A 57 0.66 27.78 10.30
C PRO A 57 -0.04 28.95 11.02
N GLY A 58 0.57 29.43 12.11
CA GLY A 58 0.05 30.56 12.89
C GLY A 58 -0.94 30.18 14.00
N VAL A 59 -1.43 28.93 14.05
CA VAL A 59 -2.32 28.46 15.13
C VAL A 59 -1.50 28.03 16.35
N LYS A 60 -1.78 28.63 17.52
CA LYS A 60 -1.05 28.37 18.78
C LYS A 60 -1.99 27.87 19.88
N GLY A 61 -1.39 27.35 20.96
CA GLY A 61 -2.11 26.94 22.17
C GLY A 61 -3.10 25.80 21.90
N ARG A 62 -4.24 25.79 22.60
CA ARG A 62 -5.23 24.70 22.53
C ARG A 62 -5.96 24.59 21.19
N ALA A 63 -5.94 25.67 20.38
CA ALA A 63 -6.54 25.67 19.05
C ALA A 63 -5.79 24.77 18.06
N ARG A 64 -4.49 24.52 18.27
CA ARG A 64 -3.65 23.69 17.39
C ARG A 64 -4.20 22.27 17.24
N PHE A 65 -4.70 21.69 18.34
CA PHE A 65 -5.21 20.33 18.40
C PHE A 65 -6.50 20.13 17.59
N ARG A 66 -7.19 21.21 17.21
CA ARG A 66 -8.38 21.14 16.36
C ARG A 66 -8.06 21.06 14.87
N THR A 67 -6.83 21.43 14.50
CA THR A 67 -6.38 21.52 13.09
C THR A 67 -5.23 20.57 12.78
N GLU A 68 -4.60 20.03 13.81
CA GLU A 68 -3.57 18.99 13.69
C GLU A 68 -4.24 17.67 13.31
N GLU A 69 -3.50 16.86 12.54
CA GLU A 69 -3.96 15.54 12.16
C GLU A 69 -4.15 14.62 13.37
N SER A 70 -5.14 13.73 13.31
CA SER A 70 -5.50 12.88 14.44
C SER A 70 -4.38 11.87 14.76
N PHE A 71 -4.12 11.60 16.04
CA PHE A 71 -3.08 10.64 16.42
C PHE A 71 -3.39 9.20 15.95
N TYR A 72 -4.67 8.83 15.88
CA TYR A 72 -5.12 7.51 15.45
C TYR A 72 -5.55 7.48 13.98
N GLU A 73 -5.36 8.58 13.24
CA GLU A 73 -5.49 8.53 11.79
C GLU A 73 -4.45 7.56 11.25
N ASN A 74 -4.90 6.67 10.38
CA ASN A 74 -4.10 5.57 9.87
C ASN A 74 -2.77 6.12 9.31
N PRO A 75 -1.62 5.85 9.96
CA PRO A 75 -0.33 6.41 9.57
C PRO A 75 0.16 5.85 8.24
N TYR A 76 -0.59 4.92 7.66
CA TYR A 76 -0.33 4.28 6.39
C TYR A 76 -1.30 4.80 5.33
N PRO A 77 -0.93 5.88 4.61
CA PRO A 77 -1.58 6.27 3.36
C PRO A 77 -0.67 6.33 2.10
N GLU A 78 0.54 5.72 1.99
CA GLU A 78 1.30 5.47 0.70
C GLU A 78 2.11 4.14 0.61
N CYS A 79 2.09 3.23 -0.37
CA CYS A 79 2.73 1.87 -0.25
C CYS A 79 4.26 1.93 0.00
N ILE A 80 4.80 1.16 0.96
CA ILE A 80 6.27 1.02 1.22
C ILE A 80 7.04 0.21 0.15
N CYS A 81 6.43 0.02 -1.00
CA CYS A 81 6.74 -1.02 -1.96
C CYS A 81 7.64 -0.47 -3.08
N SER A 82 7.90 0.84 -3.05
CA SER A 82 8.87 1.52 -3.88
C SER A 82 10.30 1.27 -3.37
N SER A 83 11.21 0.96 -4.28
CA SER A 83 12.66 0.90 -4.01
C SER A 83 13.31 2.27 -3.73
N LYS A 84 12.56 3.36 -3.94
CA LYS A 84 13.00 4.72 -3.58
C LYS A 84 12.91 4.87 -2.06
N LYS A 85 14.06 5.02 -1.41
CA LYS A 85 14.13 5.50 -0.02
C LYS A 85 13.58 6.93 0.01
N HIS A 86 12.55 7.16 0.83
CA HIS A 86 12.08 8.51 1.18
C HIS A 86 12.99 9.15 2.22
#